data_AF-A0A849SCH5-F1
#
_entry.id   AF-A0A849SCH5-F1
#
_cell.length_a   1.000
_cell.length_b   1.000
_cell.length_c   1.000
_cell.angle_alpha   90.00
_cell.angle_beta   90.00
_cell.angle_gamma   90.00
#
_symmetry.space_group_name_H-M   'P 1'
#
loop_
_entity.id
_entity.type
_entity.pdbx_description
1 polymer ?
#
loop_
_entity_poly.entity_id
_entity_poly.type
_entity_poly.pdbx_seq_one_letter_code
_entity_poly.pdbx_strand_id
1 'polypeptide(L)'
;TEDQLDMAESLHYEGSCRELGSARFSKSSDPKRAEELTDWYAWREQQGSVGRENKAFFDSVREILHHCKGVLIGDKLNTKNRIDSDNTLSQMTAEEQSFKLQVNHLLNKIQAPVYRQITVEALKAIASIFRDNQGLHIDDTLITDVIINHAVRISWLQWHPDSKDAYEESTPLAWQAFYRLPPHQVANAVLDALVHLLSIDPT
;
A
#
# COMPACT_ATOMS: atom_id res chain seq x y z
N THR A 1 3.38 1.24 -26.42
CA THR A 1 4.12 2.04 -25.42
C THR A 1 3.51 1.90 -24.02
N GLU A 2 2.40 1.16 -23.85
CA GLU A 2 1.91 0.62 -22.56
C GLU A 2 2.73 -0.58 -22.05
N ASP A 3 3.16 -1.49 -22.93
CA ASP A 3 3.98 -2.65 -22.54
C ASP A 3 5.29 -2.28 -21.83
N GLN A 4 5.84 -1.08 -22.09
CA GLN A 4 7.09 -0.64 -21.46
C GLN A 4 6.90 -0.06 -20.05
N LEU A 5 5.67 0.26 -19.64
CA LEU A 5 5.34 0.70 -18.28
C LEU A 5 4.85 -0.47 -17.43
N ASP A 6 4.06 -1.39 -17.97
CA ASP A 6 3.65 -2.63 -17.27
C ASP A 6 4.84 -3.59 -17.05
N MET A 7 5.85 -3.60 -17.94
CA MET A 7 7.07 -4.42 -17.77
C MET A 7 8.11 -3.84 -16.81
N ALA A 8 7.99 -2.57 -16.40
CA ALA A 8 9.00 -1.89 -15.57
C ALA A 8 8.64 -1.81 -14.08
N GLU A 9 7.54 -2.44 -13.67
CA GLU A 9 7.00 -2.34 -12.29
C GLU A 9 7.00 -3.68 -11.54
N SER A 10 7.62 -4.74 -12.07
CA SER A 10 7.76 -6.03 -11.36
C SER A 10 8.62 -5.90 -10.10
N LEU A 11 8.25 -6.58 -9.01
CA LEU A 11 9.03 -6.64 -7.78
C LEU A 11 9.81 -7.96 -7.71
N HIS A 12 11.13 -7.88 -7.58
CA HIS A 12 11.97 -9.05 -7.32
C HIS A 12 11.85 -9.48 -5.85
N TYR A 13 11.84 -10.78 -5.58
CA TYR A 13 11.72 -11.30 -4.21
C TYR A 13 12.44 -12.64 -4.02
N GLU A 14 12.78 -12.92 -2.77
CA GLU A 14 13.27 -14.21 -2.27
C GLU A 14 12.21 -14.83 -1.33
N GLY A 15 11.89 -16.12 -1.52
CA GLY A 15 10.92 -16.86 -0.70
C GLY A 15 9.83 -17.58 -1.50
N SER A 16 8.86 -18.21 -0.82
CA SER A 16 7.71 -18.87 -1.47
C SER A 16 6.50 -17.93 -1.50
N CYS A 17 6.10 -17.46 -2.68
CA CYS A 17 4.90 -16.62 -2.86
C CYS A 17 3.59 -17.45 -2.93
N ARG A 18 3.69 -18.79 -2.90
CA ARG A 18 2.59 -19.72 -3.24
C ARG A 18 1.36 -19.66 -2.31
N GLU A 19 1.44 -19.04 -1.14
CA GLU A 19 0.36 -19.02 -0.15
C GLU A 19 -0.30 -17.65 0.07
N LEU A 20 0.32 -16.56 -0.41
CA LEU A 20 -0.17 -15.17 -0.23
C LEU A 20 -1.58 -14.96 -0.81
N GLY A 21 -1.90 -15.62 -1.92
CA GLY A 21 -3.19 -15.47 -2.59
C GLY A 21 -4.39 -16.03 -1.82
N SER A 22 -4.17 -16.84 -0.76
CA SER A 22 -5.24 -17.45 0.04
C SER A 22 -5.68 -16.62 1.24
N ALA A 23 -4.81 -15.74 1.74
CA ALA A 23 -5.10 -14.87 2.87
C ALA A 23 -6.09 -13.77 2.45
N ARG A 24 -7.07 -13.45 3.31
CA ARG A 24 -8.02 -12.35 3.08
C ARG A 24 -8.33 -11.63 4.38
N PHE A 25 -8.38 -10.30 4.29
CA PHE A 25 -8.87 -9.43 5.34
C PHE A 25 -10.39 -9.50 5.38
N SER A 26 -10.95 -9.70 6.56
CA SER A 26 -12.40 -9.77 6.76
C SER A 26 -12.93 -8.46 7.35
N LYS A 27 -14.25 -8.28 7.35
CA LYS A 27 -14.91 -7.11 7.93
C LYS A 27 -14.54 -6.89 9.41
N SER A 28 -14.16 -7.92 10.17
CA SER A 28 -13.75 -7.76 11.57
C SER A 28 -12.42 -6.99 11.73
N SER A 29 -11.66 -6.83 10.64
CA SER A 29 -10.44 -6.03 10.59
C SER A 29 -10.72 -4.53 10.40
N ASP A 30 -11.95 -4.16 10.07
CA ASP A 30 -12.34 -2.75 9.94
C ASP A 30 -12.31 -2.05 11.31
N PRO A 31 -12.08 -0.72 11.36
CA PRO A 31 -12.14 0.04 12.60
C PRO A 31 -13.48 -0.14 13.30
N LYS A 32 -13.50 -0.50 14.59
CA LYS A 32 -14.74 -0.76 15.36
C LYS A 32 -15.76 0.39 15.34
N ARG A 33 -15.29 1.65 15.29
CA ARG A 33 -16.16 2.83 15.18
C ARG A 33 -16.81 3.00 13.80
N ALA A 34 -16.52 2.10 12.87
CA ALA A 34 -17.00 2.14 11.50
C ALA A 34 -18.15 1.17 11.20
N GLU A 35 -18.57 0.37 12.19
CA GLU A 35 -19.79 -0.45 12.05
C GLU A 35 -21.05 0.41 11.83
N GLU A 36 -20.99 1.69 12.21
CA GLU A 36 -22.04 2.71 12.01
C GLU A 36 -21.77 3.64 10.82
N LEU A 37 -20.61 3.53 10.15
CA LEU A 37 -20.21 4.42 9.06
C LEU A 37 -20.70 3.88 7.72
N THR A 38 -21.55 4.65 7.06
CA THR A 38 -22.00 4.38 5.68
C THR A 38 -21.12 5.06 4.62
N ASP A 39 -20.27 6.00 5.04
CA ASP A 39 -19.43 6.80 4.13
C ASP A 39 -17.93 6.70 4.49
N TRP A 40 -17.25 5.77 3.81
CA TRP A 40 -15.82 5.59 3.94
C TRP A 40 -15.00 6.73 3.36
N TYR A 41 -15.52 7.47 2.37
CA TYR A 41 -14.82 8.62 1.82
C TYR A 41 -14.70 9.72 2.88
N ALA A 42 -15.82 10.08 3.51
CA ALA A 42 -15.83 11.08 4.59
C ALA A 42 -14.98 10.65 5.79
N TRP A 43 -15.01 9.36 6.15
CA TRP A 43 -14.14 8.83 7.18
C TRP A 43 -12.66 8.99 6.82
N ARG A 44 -12.26 8.68 5.58
CA ARG A 44 -10.87 8.86 5.11
C ARG A 44 -10.45 10.31 5.07
N GLU A 45 -11.35 11.22 4.70
CA GLU A 45 -11.07 12.66 4.72
C GLU A 45 -10.70 13.12 6.14
N GLN A 46 -11.42 12.64 7.15
CA GLN A 46 -11.12 12.94 8.56
C GLN A 46 -9.83 12.27 9.06
N GLN A 47 -9.63 10.98 8.77
CA GLN A 47 -8.45 10.25 9.23
C GLN A 47 -7.16 10.68 8.53
N GLY A 48 -7.26 11.12 7.27
CA GLY A 48 -6.15 11.59 6.47
C GLY A 48 -5.55 12.92 6.93
N SER A 49 -6.11 13.55 7.97
CA SER A 49 -5.55 14.77 8.57
C SER A 49 -4.14 14.52 9.14
N VAL A 50 -3.26 15.52 9.00
CA VAL A 50 -1.87 15.48 9.50
C VAL A 50 -1.82 15.15 10.99
N GLY A 51 -0.92 14.23 11.38
CA GLY A 51 -0.62 13.92 12.79
C GLY A 51 -1.57 12.94 13.45
N ARG A 52 -2.39 12.21 12.67
CA ARG A 52 -3.28 11.15 13.18
C ARG A 52 -2.58 9.80 13.36
N GLU A 53 -1.33 9.68 12.91
CA GLU A 53 -0.53 8.46 12.99
C GLU A 53 -0.16 8.12 14.44
N ASN A 54 -0.38 6.86 14.83
CA ASN A 54 -0.06 6.36 16.16
C ASN A 54 1.14 5.41 16.15
N LYS A 55 1.58 4.96 17.33
CA LYS A 55 2.72 4.01 17.46
C LYS A 55 2.56 2.78 16.56
N ALA A 56 1.36 2.18 16.53
CA ALA A 56 1.10 0.98 15.74
C ALA A 56 1.29 1.20 14.22
N PHE A 57 1.04 2.41 13.72
CA PHE A 57 1.35 2.76 12.33
C PHE A 57 2.86 2.79 12.07
N PHE A 58 3.64 3.45 12.93
CA PHE A 58 5.10 3.49 12.77
C PHE A 58 5.73 2.10 12.90
N ASP A 59 5.22 1.28 13.84
CA ASP A 59 5.63 -0.12 13.96
C ASP A 59 5.34 -0.89 12.66
N SER A 60 4.22 -0.59 11.97
CA SER A 60 3.90 -1.18 10.67
C SER A 60 4.86 -0.75 9.56
N VAL A 61 5.26 0.51 9.49
CA VAL A 61 6.26 0.96 8.50
C VAL A 61 7.61 0.29 8.75
N ARG A 62 8.00 0.14 10.02
CA ARG A 62 9.24 -0.56 10.38
C ARG A 62 9.19 -2.04 10.00
N GLU A 63 8.06 -2.70 10.24
CA GLU A 63 7.83 -4.07 9.82
C GLU A 63 8.12 -4.22 8.31
N ILE A 64 7.59 -3.33 7.48
CA ILE A 64 7.83 -3.35 6.04
C ILE A 64 9.33 -3.26 5.71
N LEU A 65 10.07 -2.38 6.39
CA LEU A 65 11.51 -2.21 6.14
C LEU A 65 12.32 -3.47 6.48
N HIS A 66 11.85 -4.33 7.38
CA HIS A 66 12.50 -5.62 7.65
C HIS A 66 12.37 -6.64 6.51
N HIS A 67 11.45 -6.40 5.56
CA HIS A 67 11.08 -7.34 4.50
C HIS A 67 11.33 -6.79 3.09
N CYS A 68 11.97 -5.63 2.95
CA CYS A 68 12.32 -5.07 1.63
C CYS A 68 13.57 -4.20 1.68
N LYS A 69 14.11 -3.79 0.52
CA LYS A 69 15.26 -2.87 0.45
C LYS A 69 14.91 -1.43 0.81
N GLY A 70 13.63 -1.06 0.74
CA GLY A 70 13.17 0.26 1.14
C GLY A 70 11.72 0.50 0.75
N VAL A 71 11.20 1.62 1.21
CA VAL A 71 9.81 2.04 0.92
C VAL A 71 9.81 3.46 0.40
N LEU A 72 9.20 3.69 -0.76
CA LEU A 72 8.93 5.02 -1.31
C LEU A 72 7.47 5.38 -1.02
N ILE A 73 7.28 6.42 -0.20
CA ILE A 73 5.96 6.90 0.22
C ILE A 73 5.58 8.17 -0.55
N GLY A 74 4.45 8.13 -1.27
CA GLY A 74 3.95 9.25 -2.04
C GLY A 74 4.46 9.27 -3.48
N ASP A 75 4.77 10.46 -4.01
CA ASP A 75 5.12 10.67 -5.43
C ASP A 75 6.27 9.76 -5.91
N LYS A 76 5.93 8.81 -6.81
CA LYS A 76 6.85 7.81 -7.37
C LYS A 76 8.03 8.40 -8.15
N LEU A 77 7.92 9.64 -8.63
CA LEU A 77 8.99 10.31 -9.38
C LEU A 77 10.06 10.93 -8.46
N ASN A 78 9.77 11.05 -7.17
CA ASN A 78 10.66 11.69 -6.22
C ASN A 78 11.38 10.64 -5.37
N THR A 79 12.55 10.19 -5.82
CA THR A 79 13.38 9.20 -5.13
C THR A 79 13.83 9.64 -3.73
N LYS A 80 13.77 10.94 -3.40
CA LYS A 80 14.01 11.45 -2.03
C LYS A 80 12.90 11.07 -1.05
N ASN A 81 11.78 10.53 -1.55
CA ASN A 81 10.71 9.99 -0.72
C ASN A 81 10.94 8.53 -0.32
N ARG A 82 12.09 7.95 -0.69
CA ARG A 82 12.49 6.60 -0.30
C ARG A 82 13.09 6.60 1.10
N ILE A 83 12.59 5.72 1.95
CA ILE A 83 13.20 5.28 3.20
C ILE A 83 14.02 4.03 2.87
N ASP A 84 15.33 4.09 3.09
CA ASP A 84 16.25 2.98 2.87
C ASP A 84 16.25 2.03 4.07
N SER A 85 16.02 0.73 3.85
CA SER A 85 15.88 -0.23 4.95
C SER A 85 17.18 -0.43 5.72
N ASP A 86 18.29 -0.69 5.03
CA ASP A 86 19.58 -0.98 5.67
C ASP A 86 20.06 0.21 6.50
N ASN A 87 19.98 1.43 5.95
CA ASN A 87 20.34 2.65 6.67
C ASN A 87 19.42 2.87 7.88
N THR A 88 18.11 2.78 7.69
CA THR A 88 17.15 3.08 8.75
C THR A 88 17.20 2.05 9.88
N LEU A 89 17.32 0.76 9.55
CA LEU A 89 17.31 -0.31 10.55
C LEU A 89 18.64 -0.44 11.30
N SER A 90 19.77 -0.10 10.66
CA SER A 90 21.09 -0.09 11.31
C SER A 90 21.29 1.11 12.24
N GLN A 91 20.64 2.24 11.95
CA GLN A 91 20.82 3.48 12.70
C GLN A 91 19.73 3.72 13.75
N MET A 92 18.54 3.14 13.62
CA MET A 92 17.38 3.52 14.44
C MET A 92 16.66 2.32 15.07
N THR A 93 16.40 2.38 16.38
CA THR A 93 15.41 1.51 17.04
C THR A 93 14.00 2.11 16.87
N ALA A 94 12.94 1.28 16.95
CA ALA A 94 11.56 1.67 16.62
C ALA A 94 11.00 2.87 17.43
N GLU A 95 11.67 3.23 18.52
CA GLU A 95 11.21 4.26 19.45
C GLU A 95 11.77 5.66 19.15
N GLU A 96 12.76 5.76 18.25
CA GLU A 96 13.44 7.04 17.99
C GLU A 96 12.54 8.04 17.25
N GLN A 97 12.54 9.27 17.77
CA GLN A 97 11.75 10.39 17.26
C GLN A 97 12.12 10.75 15.81
N SER A 98 13.36 10.48 15.39
CA SER A 98 13.88 10.70 14.03
C SER A 98 13.12 9.90 12.98
N PHE A 99 12.92 8.59 13.20
CA PHE A 99 12.17 7.72 12.30
C PHE A 99 10.73 8.20 12.12
N LYS A 100 10.04 8.48 13.24
CA LYS A 100 8.66 9.00 13.21
C LYS A 100 8.57 10.32 12.46
N LEU A 101 9.54 11.22 12.65
CA LEU A 101 9.59 12.49 11.95
C LEU A 101 9.80 12.32 10.45
N GLN A 102 10.68 11.39 10.03
CA GLN A 102 10.92 11.09 8.62
C GLN A 102 9.65 10.55 7.95
N VAL A 103 9.01 9.53 8.53
CA VAL A 103 7.77 8.96 7.99
C VAL A 103 6.67 10.03 7.90
N ASN A 104 6.48 10.82 8.96
CA ASN A 104 5.50 11.92 8.96
C ASN A 104 5.82 12.97 7.90
N HIS A 105 7.09 13.33 7.71
CA HIS A 105 7.49 14.29 6.69
C HIS A 105 7.10 13.81 5.29
N LEU A 106 7.23 12.51 5.00
CA LEU A 106 6.81 11.93 3.72
C LEU A 106 5.28 11.93 3.56
N LEU A 107 4.53 11.50 4.59
CA LEU A 107 3.08 11.53 4.56
C LEU A 107 2.52 12.95 4.40
N ASN A 108 3.15 13.96 5.00
CA ASN A 108 2.71 15.36 4.93
C ASN A 108 2.93 15.98 3.54
N LYS A 109 3.70 15.35 2.66
CA LYS A 109 3.77 15.75 1.24
C LYS A 109 2.51 15.37 0.48
N ILE A 110 1.75 14.39 0.94
CA ILE A 110 0.49 13.96 0.32
C ILE A 110 -0.63 14.94 0.71
N GLN A 111 -1.03 15.79 -0.23
CA GLN A 111 -1.97 16.89 0.05
C GLN A 111 -3.42 16.42 0.17
N ALA A 112 -3.83 15.41 -0.61
CA ALA A 112 -5.20 14.91 -0.60
C ALA A 112 -5.44 14.01 0.63
N PRO A 113 -6.30 14.39 1.59
CA PRO A 113 -6.45 13.65 2.84
C PRO A 113 -6.93 12.20 2.61
N VAL A 114 -7.88 12.01 1.69
CA VAL A 114 -8.39 10.67 1.36
C VAL A 114 -7.28 9.76 0.82
N TYR A 115 -6.44 10.28 -0.08
CA TYR A 115 -5.31 9.51 -0.63
C TYR A 115 -4.21 9.26 0.41
N ARG A 116 -3.94 10.24 1.27
CA ARG A 116 -3.02 10.08 2.41
C ARG A 116 -3.49 8.96 3.33
N GLN A 117 -4.79 8.88 3.60
CA GLN A 117 -5.36 7.80 4.40
C GLN A 117 -5.30 6.44 3.70
N ILE A 118 -5.55 6.38 2.39
CA ILE A 118 -5.34 5.16 1.58
C ILE A 118 -3.89 4.69 1.66
N THR A 119 -2.92 5.61 1.61
CA THR A 119 -1.50 5.29 1.76
C THR A 119 -1.21 4.67 3.13
N VAL A 120 -1.80 5.21 4.21
CA VAL A 120 -1.70 4.66 5.56
C VAL A 120 -2.34 3.27 5.66
N GLU A 121 -3.51 3.05 5.05
CA GLU A 121 -4.18 1.75 4.99
C GLU A 121 -3.35 0.72 4.22
N ALA A 122 -2.78 1.09 3.07
CA ALA A 122 -1.92 0.24 2.27
C ALA A 122 -0.69 -0.20 3.06
N LEU A 123 0.03 0.73 3.71
CA LEU A 123 1.17 0.39 4.56
C LEU A 123 0.79 -0.56 5.71
N LYS A 124 -0.37 -0.36 6.35
CA LYS A 124 -0.85 -1.29 7.39
C LYS A 124 -1.16 -2.67 6.84
N ALA A 125 -1.76 -2.76 5.66
CA ALA A 125 -2.07 -4.02 4.99
C ALA A 125 -0.77 -4.77 4.62
N ILE A 126 0.19 -4.10 3.96
CA ILE A 126 1.50 -4.66 3.60
C ILE A 126 2.22 -5.19 4.84
N ALA A 127 2.27 -4.41 5.93
CA ALA A 127 2.88 -4.84 7.18
C ALA A 127 2.19 -6.08 7.79
N SER A 128 0.86 -6.17 7.70
CA SER A 128 0.14 -7.36 8.15
C SER A 128 0.48 -8.58 7.31
N ILE A 129 0.56 -8.40 5.98
CA ILE A 129 0.93 -9.47 5.05
C ILE A 129 2.32 -10.01 5.38
N PHE A 130 3.31 -9.14 5.64
CA PHE A 130 4.65 -9.58 6.03
C PHE A 130 4.69 -10.30 7.39
N ARG A 131 3.95 -9.81 8.39
CA ARG A 131 3.87 -10.50 9.70
C ARG A 131 3.34 -11.93 9.58
N ASP A 132 2.35 -12.12 8.71
CA ASP A 132 1.76 -13.44 8.46
C ASP A 132 2.65 -14.31 7.55
N ASN A 133 3.64 -13.72 6.88
CA ASN A 133 4.53 -14.37 5.91
C ASN A 133 6.00 -14.03 6.20
N GLN A 134 6.49 -14.39 7.40
CA GLN A 134 7.84 -14.00 7.85
C GLN A 134 9.00 -14.45 6.94
N GLY A 135 8.78 -15.47 6.10
CA GLY A 135 9.77 -15.95 5.13
C GLY A 135 9.77 -15.19 3.79
N LEU A 136 8.87 -14.23 3.58
CA LEU A 136 8.82 -13.42 2.37
C LEU A 136 9.78 -12.23 2.51
N HIS A 137 10.73 -12.10 1.59
CA HIS A 137 11.61 -10.94 1.52
C HIS A 137 11.64 -10.40 0.09
N ILE A 138 11.35 -9.12 -0.09
CA ILE A 138 11.33 -8.46 -1.40
C ILE A 138 12.69 -7.80 -1.63
N ASP A 139 13.43 -8.24 -2.66
CA ASP A 139 14.75 -7.69 -2.98
C ASP A 139 14.65 -6.39 -3.79
N ASP A 140 13.70 -5.53 -3.42
CA ASP A 140 13.37 -4.32 -4.14
C ASP A 140 12.80 -3.22 -3.23
N THR A 141 12.64 -2.02 -3.79
CA THR A 141 11.95 -0.92 -3.12
C THR A 141 10.45 -0.99 -3.38
N LEU A 142 9.65 -1.03 -2.30
CA LEU A 142 8.20 -0.94 -2.40
C LEU A 142 7.76 0.50 -2.65
N ILE A 143 7.11 0.74 -3.79
CA ILE A 143 6.58 2.05 -4.16
C ILE A 143 5.09 2.06 -3.84
N THR A 144 4.67 2.82 -2.82
CA THR A 144 3.26 2.80 -2.37
C THR A 144 2.30 3.21 -3.49
N ASP A 145 2.68 4.20 -4.29
CA ASP A 145 1.86 4.71 -5.39
C ASP A 145 1.63 3.65 -6.49
N VAL A 146 2.64 2.87 -6.83
CA VAL A 146 2.54 1.76 -7.80
C VAL A 146 1.60 0.68 -7.26
N ILE A 147 1.81 0.24 -6.02
CA ILE A 147 0.97 -0.78 -5.39
C ILE A 147 -0.50 -0.33 -5.33
N ILE A 148 -0.76 0.93 -4.96
CA ILE A 148 -2.13 1.46 -4.88
C ILE A 148 -2.76 1.58 -6.28
N ASN A 149 -2.01 2.04 -7.29
CA ASN A 149 -2.51 2.10 -8.67
C ASN A 149 -2.96 0.72 -9.18
N HIS A 150 -2.15 -0.32 -8.94
CA HIS A 150 -2.50 -1.70 -9.27
C HIS A 150 -3.70 -2.19 -8.45
N ALA A 151 -3.78 -1.86 -7.16
CA ALA A 151 -4.92 -2.21 -6.32
C ALA A 151 -6.23 -1.61 -6.84
N VAL A 152 -6.22 -0.34 -7.28
CA VAL A 152 -7.38 0.31 -7.90
C VAL A 152 -7.77 -0.40 -9.20
N ARG A 153 -6.81 -0.65 -10.09
CA ARG A 153 -7.05 -1.31 -11.38
C ARG A 153 -7.62 -2.71 -11.20
N ILE A 154 -6.96 -3.55 -10.40
CA ILE A 154 -7.37 -4.94 -10.17
C ILE A 154 -8.75 -4.98 -9.51
N SER A 155 -8.97 -4.17 -8.47
CA SER A 155 -10.27 -4.11 -7.80
C SER A 155 -11.38 -3.64 -8.74
N TRP A 156 -11.12 -2.71 -9.66
CA TRP A 156 -12.12 -2.27 -10.64
C TRP A 156 -12.46 -3.36 -11.64
N LEU A 157 -11.46 -4.01 -12.22
CA LEU A 157 -11.62 -5.04 -13.25
C LEU A 157 -12.27 -6.32 -12.73
N GLN A 158 -12.18 -6.60 -11.42
CA GLN A 158 -12.95 -7.69 -10.80
C GLN A 158 -14.48 -7.46 -10.90
N TRP A 159 -14.93 -6.21 -10.90
CA TRP A 159 -16.35 -5.84 -10.91
C TRP A 159 -16.81 -5.40 -12.31
N HIS A 160 -15.87 -4.93 -13.14
CA HIS A 160 -16.10 -4.51 -14.52
C HIS A 160 -15.11 -5.18 -15.48
N PRO A 161 -15.21 -6.50 -15.71
CA PRO A 161 -14.27 -7.22 -16.57
C PRO A 161 -14.22 -6.68 -18.01
N ASP A 162 -15.35 -6.18 -18.52
CA ASP A 162 -15.48 -5.63 -19.87
C ASP A 162 -14.70 -4.32 -20.06
N SER A 163 -14.30 -3.64 -18.97
CA SER A 163 -13.48 -2.42 -19.02
C SER A 163 -11.99 -2.70 -19.25
N LYS A 164 -11.56 -3.96 -19.39
CA LYS A 164 -10.13 -4.32 -19.48
C LYS A 164 -9.41 -3.61 -20.62
N ASP A 165 -10.01 -3.58 -21.81
CA ASP A 165 -9.39 -3.03 -23.02
C ASP A 165 -9.51 -1.49 -23.09
N ALA A 166 -10.30 -0.87 -22.21
CA ALA A 166 -10.53 0.58 -22.15
C ALA A 166 -10.41 1.11 -20.71
N TYR A 167 -9.48 0.55 -19.93
CA TYR A 167 -9.34 0.89 -18.51
C TYR A 167 -8.97 2.37 -18.29
N GLU A 168 -8.18 2.94 -19.19
CA GLU A 168 -7.80 4.36 -19.12
C GLU A 168 -9.04 5.27 -19.05
N GLU A 169 -10.08 4.97 -19.82
CA GLU A 169 -11.35 5.73 -19.82
C GLU A 169 -12.12 5.57 -18.49
N SER A 170 -11.92 4.44 -17.81
CA SER A 170 -12.58 4.11 -16.53
C SER A 170 -11.79 4.60 -15.31
N THR A 171 -10.55 5.07 -15.48
CA THR A 171 -9.63 5.38 -14.37
C THR A 171 -10.24 6.36 -13.33
N PRO A 172 -10.90 7.48 -13.71
CA PRO A 172 -11.53 8.36 -12.74
C PRO A 172 -12.64 7.68 -11.92
N LEU A 173 -13.43 6.81 -12.55
CA LEU A 173 -14.51 6.06 -11.89
C LEU A 173 -13.94 4.98 -10.97
N ALA A 174 -12.88 4.30 -11.39
CA ALA A 174 -12.17 3.31 -10.59
C ALA A 174 -11.66 3.91 -9.28
N TRP A 175 -11.02 5.08 -9.34
CA TRP A 175 -10.58 5.80 -8.14
C TRP A 175 -11.75 6.23 -7.24
N GLN A 176 -12.82 6.77 -7.83
CA GLN A 176 -14.00 7.17 -7.07
C GLN A 176 -14.65 5.98 -6.34
N ALA A 177 -14.72 4.82 -6.98
CA ALA A 177 -15.21 3.59 -6.35
C ALA A 177 -14.25 3.12 -5.26
N PHE A 178 -12.95 3.12 -5.53
CA PHE A 178 -11.92 2.67 -4.58
C PHE A 178 -11.92 3.47 -3.29
N TYR A 179 -12.05 4.80 -3.35
CA TYR A 179 -12.13 5.66 -2.16
C TYR A 179 -13.34 5.37 -1.25
N ARG A 180 -14.35 4.66 -1.76
CA ARG A 180 -15.56 4.28 -1.01
C ARG A 180 -15.52 2.85 -0.48
N LEU A 181 -14.50 2.06 -0.83
CA LEU A 181 -14.37 0.70 -0.34
C LEU A 181 -14.12 0.69 1.18
N PRO A 182 -14.68 -0.28 1.93
CA PRO A 182 -14.31 -0.48 3.32
C PRO A 182 -12.82 -0.87 3.46
N PRO A 183 -12.16 -0.58 4.60
CA PRO A 183 -10.73 -0.82 4.80
C PRO A 183 -10.28 -2.25 4.53
N HIS A 184 -11.04 -3.27 4.91
CA HIS A 184 -10.71 -4.67 4.60
C HIS A 184 -10.69 -4.95 3.08
N GLN A 185 -11.55 -4.30 2.29
CA GLN A 185 -11.53 -4.44 0.83
C GLN A 185 -10.34 -3.71 0.21
N VAL A 186 -9.97 -2.54 0.74
CA VAL A 186 -8.71 -1.87 0.35
C VAL A 186 -7.51 -2.77 0.66
N ALA A 187 -7.47 -3.39 1.84
CA ALA A 187 -6.40 -4.30 2.22
C ALA A 187 -6.33 -5.55 1.31
N ASN A 188 -7.47 -6.12 0.93
CA ASN A 188 -7.52 -7.22 -0.04
C ASN A 188 -7.04 -6.79 -1.44
N ALA A 189 -7.43 -5.59 -1.89
CA ALA A 189 -6.95 -5.07 -3.17
C ALA A 189 -5.43 -4.81 -3.18
N VAL A 190 -4.88 -4.34 -2.05
CA VAL A 190 -3.43 -4.19 -1.86
C VAL A 190 -2.72 -5.55 -1.87
N LEU A 191 -3.31 -6.58 -1.25
CA LEU A 191 -2.78 -7.94 -1.33
C LEU A 191 -2.79 -8.47 -2.77
N ASP A 192 -3.90 -8.30 -3.49
CA ASP A 192 -4.01 -8.72 -4.89
C ASP A 192 -2.98 -7.99 -5.77
N ALA A 193 -2.74 -6.69 -5.52
CA ALA A 193 -1.70 -5.91 -6.20
C ALA A 193 -0.30 -6.43 -5.90
N LEU A 194 0.02 -6.70 -4.63
CA LEU A 194 1.32 -7.29 -4.28
C LEU A 194 1.53 -8.65 -4.93
N VAL A 195 0.52 -9.53 -4.90
CA VAL A 195 0.59 -10.85 -5.56
C VAL A 195 0.82 -10.68 -7.06
N HIS A 196 0.13 -9.73 -7.71
CA HIS A 196 0.34 -9.42 -9.12
C HIS A 196 1.78 -9.00 -9.39
N LEU A 197 2.29 -8.02 -8.65
CA LEU A 197 3.64 -7.48 -8.84
C LEU A 197 4.76 -8.50 -8.56
N LEU A 198 4.53 -9.46 -7.66
CA LEU A 198 5.44 -10.57 -7.37
C LEU A 198 5.32 -11.73 -8.37
N SER A 199 4.23 -11.82 -9.13
CA SER A 199 4.00 -12.88 -10.12
C SER A 199 4.47 -12.50 -11.53
N ILE A 200 4.88 -11.24 -11.74
CA ILE A 200 5.53 -10.81 -12.96
C ILE A 200 6.98 -11.30 -12.86
N ASP A 201 7.25 -12.48 -13.42
CA ASP A 201 8.63 -12.94 -13.59
C ASP A 201 9.39 -11.89 -14.43
N PRO A 202 10.57 -11.41 -13.98
CA PRO A 202 11.43 -10.62 -14.82
C PRO A 202 11.96 -11.55 -15.92
N THR A 203 11.43 -11.41 -17.13
CA THR A 203 11.97 -12.06 -18.34
C THR A 203 13.42 -11.66 -18.60
#